data_AF-A0A0S9S5Q4-F1
#
_entry.id   AF-A0A0S9S5Q4-F1
#
_cell.length_a   1.000
_cell.length_b   1.000
_cell.length_c   1.000
_cell.angle_alpha   90.00
_cell.angle_beta   90.00
_cell.angle_gamma   90.00
#
_symmetry.space_group_name_H-M   'P 1'
#
loop_
_entity.id
_entity.type
_entity.pdbx_description
1 polymer ?
#
loop_
_entity_poly.entity_id
_entity_poly.type
_entity_poly.pdbx_seq_one_letter_code
_entity_poly.pdbx_strand_id
1 'polypeptide(L)'
;MFNAAGLLTSETQLHADLTKDVFLSNLTGRSYVAEHNSYDGNGELEFANQTNLDGSHIQTAYQIGQTLVSTAGEADTFKSYAADTFVFISGFGRDTVTKFHAGSGNGHDTLWLDSAQVSNFVEIQSHMTAIGSDTLVSLSPADSILLKNVQIASLKLENFHFIDHGLFHV
;
A
#
# COMPACT_ATOMS: atom_id res chain seq x y z
N MET A 1 9.13 18.30 -17.68
CA MET A 1 9.35 17.99 -19.11
C MET A 1 8.00 17.81 -19.80
N PHE A 2 7.90 18.13 -21.09
CA PHE A 2 6.67 17.98 -21.88
C PHE A 2 6.93 17.05 -23.08
N ASN A 3 5.91 16.33 -23.55
CA ASN A 3 5.99 15.55 -24.79
C ASN A 3 5.80 16.44 -26.04
N ALA A 4 5.88 15.85 -27.24
CA ALA A 4 5.70 16.55 -28.52
C ALA A 4 4.30 17.18 -28.70
N ALA A 5 3.30 16.76 -27.90
CA ALA A 5 1.96 17.35 -27.87
C ALA A 5 1.81 18.46 -26.81
N GLY A 6 2.89 18.84 -26.13
CA GLY A 6 2.88 19.90 -25.11
C GLY A 6 2.29 19.47 -23.76
N LEU A 7 2.16 18.17 -23.51
CA LEU A 7 1.60 17.62 -22.28
C LEU A 7 2.71 17.26 -21.29
N LEU A 8 2.53 17.60 -20.00
CA LEU A 8 3.52 17.35 -18.95
C LEU A 8 3.79 15.84 -18.87
N THR A 9 5.06 15.46 -18.82
CA THR A 9 5.49 14.06 -18.71
C THR A 9 6.39 13.80 -17.52
N SER A 10 6.98 14.84 -16.94
CA SER A 10 7.80 14.72 -15.75
C SER A 10 7.85 16.03 -14.97
N GLU A 11 7.72 15.93 -13.66
CA GLU A 11 7.96 16.99 -12.69
C GLU A 11 8.93 16.45 -11.63
N THR A 12 9.88 17.28 -11.20
CA THR A 12 10.76 16.97 -10.08
C THR A 12 10.60 18.06 -9.05
N GLN A 13 10.24 17.66 -7.84
CA GLN A 13 10.20 18.52 -6.68
C GLN A 13 11.40 18.19 -5.80
N LEU A 14 12.26 19.18 -5.54
CA LEU A 14 13.39 19.06 -4.62
C LEU A 14 13.05 19.81 -3.33
N HIS A 15 13.23 19.15 -2.20
CA HIS A 15 12.94 19.70 -0.88
C HIS A 15 14.20 20.30 -0.23
N ALA A 16 14.01 21.09 0.82
CA ALA A 16 15.11 21.78 1.50
C ALA A 16 16.09 20.80 2.20
N ASP A 17 15.61 19.61 2.55
CA ASP A 17 16.37 18.53 3.18
C ASP A 17 17.03 17.59 2.15
N LEU A 18 17.01 17.97 0.86
CA LEU A 18 17.56 17.23 -0.28
C LEU A 18 16.77 15.98 -0.70
N THR A 19 15.69 15.64 -0.01
CA THR A 19 14.74 14.65 -0.53
C THR A 19 14.10 15.17 -1.81
N LYS A 20 13.62 14.26 -2.67
CA LYS A 20 12.96 14.66 -3.90
C LYS A 20 11.82 13.74 -4.26
N ASP A 21 10.81 14.32 -4.89
CA ASP A 21 9.75 13.61 -5.57
C ASP A 21 9.91 13.75 -7.08
N VAL A 22 9.67 12.67 -7.81
CA VAL A 22 9.61 12.66 -9.27
C VAL A 22 8.26 12.11 -9.69
N PHE A 23 7.46 12.95 -10.34
CA PHE A 23 6.18 12.58 -10.92
C PHE A 23 6.34 12.41 -12.42
N LEU A 24 5.93 11.26 -12.94
CA LEU A 24 5.83 10.94 -14.35
C LEU A 24 4.36 10.81 -14.71
N SER A 25 3.94 11.45 -15.79
CA SER A 25 2.54 11.45 -16.22
C SER A 25 2.44 11.24 -17.72
N ASN A 26 1.25 10.87 -18.18
CA ASN A 26 0.93 10.68 -19.60
C ASN A 26 1.88 9.68 -20.28
N LEU A 27 2.24 8.63 -19.55
CA LEU A 27 3.10 7.56 -20.03
C LEU A 27 2.33 6.70 -21.03
N THR A 28 2.96 6.40 -22.16
CA THR A 28 2.40 5.56 -23.22
C THR A 28 3.28 4.32 -23.44
N GLY A 29 2.68 3.19 -23.80
CA GLY A 29 3.42 1.94 -24.08
C GLY A 29 3.93 1.21 -22.83
N ARG A 30 3.45 1.59 -21.65
CA ARG A 30 3.66 0.91 -20.36
C ARG A 30 2.33 0.35 -19.86
N SER A 31 2.39 -0.55 -18.88
CA SER A 31 1.19 -1.05 -18.18
C SER A 31 0.54 0.00 -17.26
N TYR A 32 1.29 1.05 -16.90
CA TYR A 32 0.86 2.15 -16.05
C TYR A 32 0.96 3.49 -16.80
N VAL A 33 0.12 4.45 -16.41
CA VAL A 33 -0.06 5.75 -17.07
C VAL A 33 0.61 6.90 -16.31
N ALA A 34 0.88 6.71 -15.03
CA ALA A 34 1.60 7.65 -14.18
C ALA A 34 2.48 6.92 -13.15
N GLU A 35 3.51 7.58 -12.66
CA GLU A 35 4.41 7.04 -11.63
C GLU A 35 4.92 8.18 -10.74
N HIS A 36 4.88 7.99 -9.43
CA HIS A 36 5.46 8.88 -8.44
C HIS A 36 6.57 8.13 -7.70
N ASN A 37 7.77 8.71 -7.70
CA ASN A 37 8.92 8.18 -6.99
C ASN A 37 9.39 9.18 -5.93
N SER A 38 9.53 8.74 -4.69
CA SER A 38 10.17 9.50 -3.60
C SER A 38 11.58 8.99 -3.36
N TYR A 39 12.51 9.91 -3.16
CA TYR A 39 13.92 9.62 -2.89
C TYR A 39 14.42 10.34 -1.64
N ASP A 40 15.30 9.67 -0.91
CA ASP A 40 15.97 10.21 0.26
C ASP A 40 16.99 11.31 -0.10
N GLY A 41 17.58 11.97 0.91
CA GLY A 41 18.60 13.00 0.72
C GLY A 41 19.92 12.51 0.11
N ASN A 42 20.14 11.19 0.06
CA ASN A 42 21.29 10.56 -0.61
C ASN A 42 20.97 10.19 -2.07
N GLY A 43 19.71 10.34 -2.49
CA GLY A 43 19.22 9.99 -3.82
C GLY A 43 18.83 8.52 -3.98
N GLU A 44 18.71 7.76 -2.89
CA GLU A 44 18.18 6.40 -2.89
C GLU A 44 16.65 6.43 -3.01
N LEU A 45 16.08 5.49 -3.77
CA LEU A 45 14.62 5.39 -3.94
C LEU A 45 14.01 4.81 -2.65
N GLU A 46 13.06 5.53 -2.07
CA GLU A 46 12.35 5.11 -0.85
C GLU A 46 10.99 4.49 -1.19
N PHE A 47 10.29 5.07 -2.16
CA PHE A 47 8.93 4.69 -2.51
C PHE A 47 8.65 4.90 -4.00
N ALA A 48 7.87 4.01 -4.60
CA ALA A 48 7.29 4.19 -5.92
C ALA A 48 5.80 3.85 -5.92
N ASN A 49 4.99 4.70 -6.54
CA ASN A 49 3.57 4.48 -6.79
C ASN A 49 3.28 4.57 -8.28
N GLN A 50 2.88 3.47 -8.90
CA GLN A 50 2.50 3.41 -10.31
C GLN A 50 0.98 3.34 -10.42
N THR A 51 0.38 4.26 -11.17
CA THR A 51 -1.07 4.27 -11.44
C THR A 51 -1.34 3.56 -12.77
N ASN A 52 -2.14 2.51 -12.72
CA ASN A 52 -2.60 1.77 -13.88
C ASN A 52 -3.71 2.52 -14.63
N LEU A 53 -4.03 2.06 -15.84
CA LEU A 53 -5.08 2.69 -16.66
C LEU A 53 -6.48 2.56 -16.04
N ASP A 54 -6.71 1.52 -15.23
CA ASP A 54 -7.98 1.28 -14.55
C ASP A 54 -8.16 2.07 -13.26
N GLY A 55 -7.13 2.80 -12.81
CA GLY A 55 -7.14 3.55 -11.56
C GLY A 55 -6.38 2.85 -10.42
N SER A 56 -6.17 1.54 -10.51
CA SER A 56 -5.44 0.79 -9.48
C SER A 56 -3.97 1.19 -9.39
N HIS A 57 -3.41 1.02 -8.20
CA HIS A 57 -2.04 1.41 -7.89
C HIS A 57 -1.14 0.20 -7.62
N ILE A 58 0.12 0.28 -8.06
CA ILE A 58 1.21 -0.58 -7.58
C ILE A 58 2.12 0.29 -6.72
N GLN A 59 2.08 0.07 -5.40
CA GLN A 59 2.86 0.82 -4.43
C GLN A 59 3.99 -0.07 -3.89
N THR A 60 5.23 0.42 -3.94
CA THR A 60 6.42 -0.30 -3.51
C THR A 60 7.22 0.53 -2.52
N ALA A 61 7.41 -0.01 -1.32
CA ALA A 61 8.31 0.54 -0.30
C ALA A 61 9.68 -0.12 -0.42
N TYR A 62 10.72 0.67 -0.68
CA TYR A 62 12.09 0.20 -0.89
C TYR A 62 12.97 0.33 0.36
N GLN A 63 12.57 1.22 1.27
CA GLN A 63 13.29 1.51 2.53
C GLN A 63 12.35 1.28 3.72
N ILE A 64 12.89 1.31 4.93
CA ILE A 64 12.11 1.14 6.16
C ILE A 64 11.19 2.33 6.45
N GLY A 65 10.04 2.07 7.07
CA GLY A 65 9.18 3.09 7.65
C GLY A 65 8.25 3.76 6.65
N GLN A 66 8.01 3.14 5.50
CA GLN A 66 7.09 3.70 4.50
C GLN A 66 5.65 3.42 4.90
N THR A 67 4.77 4.35 4.54
CA THR A 67 3.32 4.19 4.68
C THR A 67 2.71 4.08 3.29
N LEU A 68 2.06 2.96 3.03
CA LEU A 68 1.36 2.67 1.78
C LEU A 68 -0.14 2.71 2.06
N VAL A 69 -0.88 3.50 1.29
CA VAL A 69 -2.30 3.78 1.58
C VAL A 69 -3.16 3.26 0.44
N SER A 70 -4.17 2.46 0.77
CA SER A 70 -5.11 1.96 -0.21
C SER A 70 -6.01 3.05 -0.79
N THR A 71 -6.29 2.92 -2.08
CA THR A 71 -7.16 3.79 -2.84
C THR A 71 -8.60 3.26 -2.79
N ALA A 72 -9.54 4.07 -2.35
CA ALA A 72 -10.92 3.67 -2.16
C ALA A 72 -11.53 3.02 -3.42
N GLY A 73 -12.08 1.81 -3.27
CA GLY A 73 -12.77 1.06 -4.30
C GLY A 73 -11.87 0.40 -5.37
N GLU A 74 -10.56 0.59 -5.30
CA GLU A 74 -9.62 0.06 -6.28
C GLU A 74 -9.06 -1.31 -5.85
N ALA A 75 -8.31 -1.94 -6.74
CA ALA A 75 -7.63 -3.22 -6.48
C ALA A 75 -6.11 -3.01 -6.48
N ASP A 76 -5.59 -2.45 -5.39
CA ASP A 76 -4.20 -2.05 -5.29
C ASP A 76 -3.28 -3.25 -5.03
N THR A 77 -2.03 -3.13 -5.47
CA THR A 77 -0.96 -4.07 -5.15
C THR A 77 0.16 -3.38 -4.39
N PHE A 78 0.42 -3.88 -3.19
CA PHE A 78 1.48 -3.39 -2.33
C PHE A 78 2.68 -4.33 -2.28
N LYS A 79 3.89 -3.75 -2.16
CA LYS A 79 5.14 -4.48 -2.02
C LYS A 79 5.99 -3.84 -0.93
N SER A 80 6.30 -4.60 0.11
CA SER A 80 7.27 -4.20 1.14
C SER A 80 8.64 -4.85 0.88
N TYR A 81 9.70 -4.12 1.19
CA TYR A 81 11.06 -4.65 1.28
C TYR A 81 11.68 -4.45 2.68
N ALA A 82 10.95 -3.82 3.60
CA ALA A 82 11.42 -3.47 4.92
C ALA A 82 10.28 -3.56 5.95
N ALA A 83 10.28 -2.70 6.96
CA ALA A 83 9.24 -2.63 7.98
C ALA A 83 8.33 -1.45 7.69
N ASP A 84 7.14 -1.74 7.19
CA ASP A 84 6.25 -0.76 6.57
C ASP A 84 4.83 -0.86 7.15
N THR A 85 4.05 0.18 6.86
CA THR A 85 2.66 0.30 7.31
C THR A 85 1.75 0.34 6.09
N PHE A 86 0.73 -0.52 6.08
CA PHE A 86 -0.31 -0.52 5.05
C PHE A 86 -1.62 -0.04 5.66
N VAL A 87 -2.22 1.01 5.09
CA VAL A 87 -3.41 1.67 5.62
C VAL A 87 -4.61 1.35 4.75
N PHE A 88 -5.66 0.84 5.37
CA PHE A 88 -6.93 0.51 4.73
C PHE A 88 -8.07 1.20 5.46
N ILE A 89 -8.72 2.12 4.75
CA ILE A 89 -9.91 2.86 5.22
C ILE A 89 -11.15 2.12 4.69
N SER A 90 -12.28 2.16 5.41
CA SER A 90 -13.51 1.49 4.97
C SER A 90 -13.88 1.80 3.51
N GLY A 91 -14.20 0.77 2.73
CA GLY A 91 -14.44 0.90 1.28
C GLY A 91 -13.16 0.92 0.44
N PHE A 92 -12.05 0.39 0.95
CA PHE A 92 -10.76 0.34 0.24
C PHE A 92 -10.79 -0.59 -0.99
N GLY A 93 -11.69 -1.57 -1.08
CA GLY A 93 -11.72 -2.49 -2.21
C GLY A 93 -10.87 -3.74 -2.02
N ARG A 94 -10.26 -4.24 -3.10
CA ARG A 94 -9.72 -5.62 -3.15
C ARG A 94 -8.23 -5.63 -3.39
N ASP A 95 -7.48 -5.51 -2.31
CA ASP A 95 -6.05 -5.30 -2.37
C ASP A 95 -5.23 -6.56 -2.19
N THR A 96 -4.01 -6.51 -2.69
CA THR A 96 -3.00 -7.56 -2.53
C THR A 96 -1.74 -6.99 -1.92
N VAL A 97 -1.26 -7.59 -0.83
CA VAL A 97 0.06 -7.27 -0.25
C VAL A 97 1.02 -8.42 -0.54
N THR A 98 2.17 -8.10 -1.09
CA THR A 98 3.26 -9.05 -1.32
C THR A 98 4.47 -8.71 -0.46
N LYS A 99 5.22 -9.74 -0.06
CA LYS A 99 6.40 -9.63 0.81
C LYS A 99 6.10 -9.03 2.19
N PHE A 100 4.88 -9.20 2.67
CA PHE A 100 4.52 -8.79 4.02
C PHE A 100 5.32 -9.59 5.06
N HIS A 101 6.06 -8.89 5.91
CA HIS A 101 6.85 -9.45 7.00
C HIS A 101 5.97 -9.64 8.25
N ALA A 102 5.29 -10.78 8.33
CA ALA A 102 4.46 -11.13 9.48
C ALA A 102 5.28 -11.50 10.74
N GLY A 103 4.66 -11.33 11.91
CA GLY A 103 5.25 -11.70 13.21
C GLY A 103 5.37 -10.51 14.16
N SER A 104 6.14 -10.71 15.23
CA SER A 104 6.39 -9.71 16.29
C SER A 104 7.86 -9.32 16.43
N GLY A 105 8.72 -9.80 15.53
CA GLY A 105 10.14 -9.47 15.52
C GLY A 105 10.41 -8.04 15.04
N ASN A 106 11.62 -7.55 15.25
CA ASN A 106 12.04 -6.29 14.64
C ASN A 106 11.89 -6.37 13.12
N GLY A 107 11.28 -5.34 12.53
CA GLY A 107 11.09 -5.27 11.10
C GLY A 107 9.82 -5.93 10.58
N HIS A 108 8.87 -6.30 11.44
CA HIS A 108 7.55 -6.74 10.99
C HIS A 108 6.77 -5.58 10.38
N ASP A 109 5.91 -5.92 9.43
CA ASP A 109 4.96 -4.99 8.83
C ASP A 109 3.68 -4.89 9.65
N THR A 110 2.96 -3.79 9.47
CA THR A 110 1.68 -3.54 10.14
C THR A 110 0.55 -3.21 9.17
N LEU A 111 -0.65 -3.68 9.49
CA LEU A 111 -1.90 -3.37 8.82
C LEU A 111 -2.71 -2.44 9.72
N TRP A 112 -3.00 -1.24 9.22
CA TRP A 112 -3.81 -0.24 9.90
C TRP A 112 -5.20 -0.27 9.29
N LEU A 113 -6.17 -0.64 10.11
CA LEU A 113 -7.52 -0.96 9.67
C LEU A 113 -8.51 -0.05 10.37
N ASP A 114 -9.56 0.32 9.64
CA ASP A 114 -10.67 1.08 10.22
C ASP A 114 -11.38 0.28 11.33
N SER A 115 -11.36 0.84 12.54
CA SER A 115 -11.97 0.25 13.73
C SER A 115 -13.49 0.03 13.60
N ALA A 116 -14.16 0.72 12.67
CA ALA A 116 -15.57 0.53 12.36
C ALA A 116 -15.85 -0.73 11.52
N GLN A 117 -14.86 -1.23 10.77
CA GLN A 117 -14.98 -2.49 10.01
C GLN A 117 -14.52 -3.69 10.83
N VAL A 118 -13.47 -3.51 11.63
CA VAL A 118 -12.90 -4.53 12.49
C VAL A 118 -12.18 -3.86 13.65
N SER A 119 -12.50 -4.26 14.88
CA SER A 119 -12.15 -3.48 16.08
C SER A 119 -11.06 -4.11 16.94
N ASN A 120 -10.76 -5.40 16.73
CA ASN A 120 -9.81 -6.12 17.57
C ASN A 120 -9.24 -7.38 16.88
N PHE A 121 -8.22 -7.97 17.52
CA PHE A 121 -7.50 -9.11 16.96
C PHE A 121 -8.30 -10.41 16.91
N VAL A 122 -9.24 -10.64 17.83
CA VAL A 122 -10.11 -11.83 17.79
C VAL A 122 -11.09 -11.72 16.62
N GLU A 123 -11.63 -10.54 16.39
CA GLU A 123 -12.53 -10.26 15.29
C GLU A 123 -11.83 -10.46 13.95
N ILE A 124 -10.66 -9.84 13.73
CA ILE A 124 -9.95 -9.98 12.45
C ILE A 124 -9.56 -11.43 12.15
N GLN A 125 -9.23 -12.24 13.16
CA GLN A 125 -8.95 -13.67 12.97
C GLN A 125 -10.16 -14.41 12.38
N SER A 126 -11.38 -14.02 12.73
CA SER A 126 -12.60 -14.61 12.16
C SER A 126 -12.83 -14.25 10.69
N HIS A 127 -12.18 -13.19 10.20
CA HIS A 127 -12.20 -12.76 8.80
C HIS A 127 -11.07 -13.38 7.96
N MET A 128 -10.16 -14.15 8.57
CA MET A 128 -9.02 -14.76 7.87
C MET A 128 -9.37 -16.14 7.33
N THR A 129 -9.06 -16.36 6.05
CA THR A 129 -9.15 -17.67 5.39
C THR A 129 -7.82 -18.03 4.76
N ALA A 130 -7.32 -19.23 5.03
CA ALA A 130 -6.10 -19.74 4.41
C ALA A 130 -6.39 -20.17 2.96
N ILE A 131 -5.56 -19.72 2.02
CA ILE A 131 -5.63 -20.09 0.60
C ILE A 131 -4.25 -20.59 0.18
N GLY A 132 -4.01 -21.89 0.32
CA GLY A 132 -2.68 -22.45 0.10
C GLY A 132 -1.66 -21.84 1.07
N SER A 133 -0.66 -21.13 0.54
CA SER A 133 0.35 -20.41 1.34
C SER A 133 -0.03 -18.95 1.64
N ASP A 134 -1.18 -18.49 1.15
CA ASP A 134 -1.66 -17.12 1.33
C ASP A 134 -2.70 -17.03 2.45
N THR A 135 -2.92 -15.82 2.95
CA THR A 135 -4.03 -15.49 3.84
C THR A 135 -4.91 -14.44 3.18
N LEU A 136 -6.21 -14.73 3.05
CA LEU A 136 -7.22 -13.77 2.64
C LEU A 136 -7.93 -13.22 3.88
N VAL A 137 -7.90 -11.91 4.09
CA VAL A 137 -8.70 -11.18 5.08
C VAL A 137 -9.90 -10.60 4.36
N SER A 138 -11.12 -11.06 4.66
CA SER A 138 -12.35 -10.56 4.02
C SER A 138 -13.21 -9.80 5.02
N LEU A 139 -13.14 -8.47 5.01
CA LEU A 139 -13.84 -7.60 5.98
C LEU A 139 -15.28 -7.30 5.52
N SER A 140 -15.52 -7.23 4.22
CA SER A 140 -16.86 -7.10 3.63
C SER A 140 -16.92 -7.79 2.26
N PRO A 141 -18.09 -7.85 1.58
CA PRO A 141 -18.17 -8.32 0.20
C PRO A 141 -17.35 -7.49 -0.81
N ALA A 142 -17.08 -6.22 -0.48
CA ALA A 142 -16.31 -5.30 -1.30
C ALA A 142 -14.84 -5.21 -0.86
N ASP A 143 -14.56 -5.42 0.43
CA ASP A 143 -13.27 -5.12 1.05
C ASP A 143 -12.52 -6.39 1.44
N SER A 144 -11.36 -6.61 0.82
CA SER A 144 -10.51 -7.77 1.12
C SER A 144 -9.03 -7.49 0.92
N ILE A 145 -8.20 -8.06 1.79
CA ILE A 145 -6.74 -8.00 1.69
C ILE A 145 -6.21 -9.41 1.47
N LEU A 146 -5.53 -9.64 0.35
CA LEU A 146 -4.80 -10.88 0.08
C LEU A 146 -3.33 -10.72 0.48
N LEU A 147 -2.92 -11.38 1.56
CA LEU A 147 -1.52 -11.45 1.99
C LEU A 147 -0.83 -12.63 1.30
N LYS A 148 0.00 -12.34 0.31
CA LYS A 148 0.70 -13.37 -0.48
C LYS A 148 1.85 -13.99 0.32
N ASN A 149 1.89 -15.31 0.33
CA ASN A 149 2.89 -16.12 1.02
C ASN A 149 2.99 -15.82 2.53
N VAL A 150 1.85 -15.50 3.15
CA VAL A 150 1.72 -15.31 4.59
C VAL A 150 0.73 -16.33 5.12
N GLN A 151 1.16 -17.15 6.08
CA GLN A 151 0.27 -18.10 6.74
C GLN A 151 -0.45 -17.43 7.91
N ILE A 152 -1.72 -17.77 8.15
CA ILE A 152 -2.48 -17.24 9.28
C ILE A 152 -1.71 -17.39 10.61
N ALA A 153 -1.01 -18.53 10.79
CA ALA A 153 -0.25 -18.81 12.01
C ALA A 153 0.95 -17.86 12.25
N SER A 154 1.47 -17.19 11.21
CA SER A 154 2.55 -16.21 11.35
C SER A 154 2.06 -14.83 11.75
N LEU A 155 0.79 -14.51 11.49
CA LEU A 155 0.18 -13.24 11.87
C LEU A 155 0.01 -13.18 13.39
N LYS A 156 0.45 -12.07 13.99
CA LYS A 156 0.38 -11.80 15.43
C LYS A 156 -0.37 -10.50 15.68
N LEU A 157 -0.73 -10.26 16.93
CA LEU A 157 -1.43 -9.04 17.36
C LEU A 157 -0.68 -7.78 16.89
N GLU A 158 0.65 -7.82 16.97
CA GLU A 158 1.56 -6.73 16.61
C GLU A 158 1.47 -6.34 15.13
N ASN A 159 0.97 -7.22 14.25
CA ASN A 159 0.76 -6.88 12.84
C ASN A 159 -0.50 -6.04 12.60
N PHE A 160 -1.33 -5.77 13.62
CA PHE A 160 -2.63 -5.14 13.43
C PHE A 160 -2.84 -3.93 14.35
N HIS A 161 -3.23 -2.82 13.75
CA HIS A 161 -3.68 -1.63 14.45
C HIS A 161 -5.10 -1.29 14.00
N PHE A 162 -6.00 -1.11 14.96
CA PHE A 162 -7.40 -0.77 14.71
C PHE A 162 -7.61 0.68 15.12
N ILE A 163 -7.85 1.55 14.14
CA ILE A 163 -7.87 2.99 14.33
C ILE A 163 -9.14 3.60 13.77
N ASP A 164 -9.64 4.65 14.41
CA ASP A 164 -10.71 5.48 13.86
C ASP A 164 -10.10 6.43 12.83
N HIS A 165 -10.47 6.26 11.55
CA HIS A 165 -10.07 7.16 10.48
C HIS A 165 -11.00 8.39 10.36
N GLY A 166 -12.02 8.49 11.21
CA GLY A 166 -12.93 9.63 11.32
C GLY A 166 -14.15 9.56 10.38
N LEU A 167 -15.06 10.53 10.55
CA LEU A 167 -16.35 10.64 9.85
C LEU A 167 -16.28 11.21 8.42
N PHE A 168 -15.08 11.52 7.89
CA PHE A 168 -14.93 12.04 6.54
C PHE A 168 -14.55 10.92 5.56
N HIS A 169 -15.50 10.01 5.34
CA HIS A 169 -15.52 9.23 4.11
C HIS A 169 -16.05 10.19 3.03
N VAL A 170 -15.13 10.83 2.30
CA VAL A 170 -15.45 11.72 1.15
C VAL A 170 -15.65 10.91 -0.12
#